data_AF-A0A0Q6KUJ5-F1
#
_entry.id   AF-A0A0Q6KUJ5-F1
#
_cell.length_a   1.000
_cell.length_b   1.000
_cell.length_c   1.000
_cell.angle_alpha   90.00
_cell.angle_beta   90.00
_cell.angle_gamma   90.00
#
_symmetry.space_group_name_H-M   'P 1'
#
loop_
_entity.id
_entity.type
_entity.pdbx_description
1 polymer ?
#
loop_
_entity_poly.entity_id
_entity_poly.type
_entity_poly.pdbx_seq_one_letter_code
_entity_poly.pdbx_strand_id
1 'polypeptide(L)'
;MWRYVAGGGAGLAAVAAGAILWTSRDTPSVAALPARPIAALEQEQASLPDAVPEASAKTREEKRFGRYDKDRNGQITREEYLVSRRKAYAKLDTDGDGRLSFDEWAAKTNGKFATADADKSGTMSAAEFATTAVKRKPARAVKCPPAAATAEEG
;
A
#
# COMPACT_ATOMS: atom_id res chain seq x y z
N MET A 1 33.98 -56.26 12.23
CA MET A 1 33.40 -55.72 13.49
C MET A 1 33.51 -54.19 13.62
N TRP A 2 34.50 -53.51 13.01
CA TRP A 2 34.68 -52.05 13.08
C TRP A 2 33.52 -51.20 12.50
N ARG A 3 32.73 -51.76 11.57
CA ARG A 3 31.64 -51.06 10.87
C ARG A 3 30.50 -50.66 11.82
N TYR A 4 30.21 -51.51 12.81
CA TYR A 4 29.20 -51.25 13.84
C TYR A 4 29.71 -50.27 14.90
N VAL A 5 31.01 -50.27 15.19
CA VAL A 5 31.64 -49.29 16.07
C VAL A 5 31.63 -47.89 15.44
N ALA A 6 31.93 -47.79 14.14
CA ALA A 6 31.86 -46.53 13.40
C ALA A 6 30.41 -46.00 13.27
N GLY A 7 29.44 -46.89 13.00
CA GLY A 7 28.03 -46.52 12.94
C GLY A 7 27.45 -46.12 14.31
N GLY A 8 27.80 -46.84 15.38
CA GLY A 8 27.39 -46.52 16.74
C GLY A 8 27.96 -45.19 17.25
N GLY A 9 29.21 -44.89 16.91
CA GLY A 9 29.84 -43.61 17.22
C GLY A 9 29.16 -42.43 16.52
N ALA A 10 28.81 -42.57 15.23
CA ALA A 10 28.10 -41.54 14.47
C ALA A 10 26.68 -41.29 15.01
N GLY A 11 25.96 -42.36 15.41
CA GLY A 11 24.64 -42.24 16.02
C GLY A 11 24.67 -41.49 17.35
N LEU A 12 25.63 -41.80 18.23
CA LEU A 12 25.81 -41.09 19.50
C LEU A 12 26.20 -39.62 19.29
N ALA A 13 27.04 -39.33 18.29
CA ALA A 13 27.41 -37.94 17.95
C ALA A 13 26.21 -37.12 17.48
N ALA A 14 25.31 -37.70 16.67
CA ALA A 14 24.10 -37.02 16.21
C ALA A 14 23.11 -36.74 17.35
N VAL A 15 22.95 -37.67 18.30
CA VAL A 15 22.10 -37.48 19.49
C VAL A 15 22.70 -36.41 20.41
N ALA A 16 24.01 -36.42 20.63
CA ALA A 16 24.69 -35.39 21.42
C ALA A 16 24.56 -34.00 20.78
N ALA A 17 24.75 -33.89 19.45
CA ALA A 17 24.57 -32.65 18.72
C ALA A 17 23.11 -32.15 18.78
N GLY A 18 22.14 -33.06 18.66
CA GLY A 18 20.71 -32.73 18.82
C GLY A 18 20.36 -32.24 20.23
N ALA A 19 20.95 -32.87 21.27
CA ALA A 19 20.77 -32.44 22.66
C ALA A 19 21.39 -31.07 22.94
N ILE A 20 22.55 -30.78 22.34
CA ILE A 20 23.20 -29.46 22.42
C ILE A 20 22.32 -28.40 21.75
N LEU A 21 21.79 -28.66 20.55
CA LEU A 21 20.92 -27.71 19.85
C LEU A 21 19.56 -27.49 20.54
N TRP A 22 19.04 -28.50 21.23
CA TRP A 22 17.81 -28.37 22.01
C TRP A 22 18.04 -27.60 23.32
N THR A 23 19.16 -27.85 24.00
CA THR A 23 19.51 -27.14 25.25
C THR A 23 20.03 -25.72 24.99
N SER A 24 20.61 -25.43 23.82
CA SER A 24 21.12 -24.11 23.44
C SER A 24 20.06 -23.16 22.88
N ARG A 25 18.75 -23.45 23.04
CA ARG A 25 17.71 -22.41 22.94
C ARG A 25 17.73 -21.59 24.23
N ASP A 26 18.80 -20.83 24.40
CA ASP A 26 18.85 -19.76 25.38
C ASP A 26 17.73 -18.77 25.03
N THR A 27 16.71 -18.72 25.89
CA THR A 27 15.85 -17.54 25.95
C THR A 27 16.78 -16.34 26.17
N PRO A 28 16.73 -15.29 25.33
CA PRO A 28 17.51 -14.10 25.63
C PRO A 28 17.12 -13.68 27.04
N SER A 29 18.10 -13.66 27.96
CA SER A 29 17.89 -13.07 29.27
C SER A 29 17.51 -11.64 28.99
N VAL A 30 16.22 -11.33 29.07
CA VAL A 30 15.74 -9.97 29.04
C VAL A 30 16.34 -9.40 30.31
N ALA A 31 17.48 -8.70 30.18
CA ALA A 31 18.02 -7.92 31.27
C ALA A 31 16.84 -7.08 31.75
N ALA A 32 16.40 -7.33 32.99
CA ALA A 32 15.29 -6.60 33.58
C ALA A 32 15.67 -5.13 33.47
N LEU A 33 14.99 -4.42 32.57
CA LEU A 33 15.19 -3.00 32.41
C LEU A 33 15.03 -2.38 33.80
N PRO A 34 15.95 -1.51 34.25
CA PRO A 34 15.78 -0.85 35.53
C PRO A 34 14.40 -0.21 35.54
N ALA A 35 13.64 -0.43 36.62
CA ALA A 35 12.35 0.23 36.78
C ALA A 35 12.59 1.73 36.63
N ARG A 36 12.06 2.32 35.57
CA ARG A 36 12.06 3.77 35.42
C ARG A 36 11.43 4.32 36.70
N PRO A 37 12.10 5.23 37.44
CA PRO A 37 11.49 5.82 38.62
C PRO A 37 10.17 6.45 38.17
N ILE A 38 9.06 6.00 38.75
CA ILE A 38 7.70 6.46 38.39
C ILE A 38 7.60 7.99 38.57
N ALA A 39 8.44 8.57 39.44
CA ALA A 39 8.61 10.01 39.60
C ALA A 39 9.04 10.77 38.32
N ALA A 40 9.66 10.11 37.34
CA ALA A 40 9.99 10.71 36.04
C ALA A 40 8.86 10.56 35.00
N LEU A 41 7.91 9.63 35.20
CA LEU A 41 6.74 9.53 34.33
C LEU A 41 5.73 10.65 34.60
N GLU A 42 5.71 11.17 35.83
CA GLU A 42 4.80 12.25 36.20
C GLU A 42 5.17 13.61 35.57
N GLN A 43 6.43 13.82 35.20
CA GLN A 43 6.85 15.04 34.51
C GLN A 43 6.80 14.97 32.97
N GLU A 44 6.62 13.78 32.39
CA GLU A 44 6.42 13.62 30.94
C GLU A 44 4.93 13.52 30.57
N GLN A 45 4.05 13.46 31.58
CA GLN A 45 2.63 13.81 31.48
C GLN A 45 2.38 15.33 31.50
N ALA A 46 3.43 16.16 31.43
CA ALA A 46 3.31 17.59 31.22
C ALA A 46 2.79 17.83 29.79
N SER A 47 1.47 17.91 29.68
CA SER A 47 0.70 18.55 28.61
C SER A 47 1.28 18.30 27.21
N LEU A 48 0.86 17.20 26.57
CA LEU A 48 0.77 17.22 25.13
C LEU A 48 -0.05 18.46 24.75
N PRO A 49 0.42 19.32 23.83
CA PRO A 49 -0.39 20.45 23.40
C PRO A 49 -1.72 19.90 22.86
N ASP A 50 -2.84 20.36 23.41
CA ASP A 50 -4.19 20.00 22.95
C ASP A 50 -4.41 20.32 21.46
N ALA A 51 -3.56 21.17 20.89
CA ALA A 51 -3.51 21.43 19.46
C ALA A 51 -2.52 20.49 18.77
N VAL A 52 -3.06 19.49 18.07
CA VAL A 52 -2.35 18.86 16.96
C VAL A 52 -1.98 19.95 15.94
N PRO A 53 -0.75 19.98 15.39
CA PRO A 53 -0.43 20.91 14.33
C PRO A 53 -1.34 20.61 13.13
N GLU A 54 -2.22 21.55 12.79
CA GLU A 54 -3.03 21.43 11.58
C GLU A 54 -2.09 21.43 10.38
N ALA A 55 -2.04 20.32 9.65
CA ALA A 55 -1.32 20.25 8.39
C ALA A 55 -1.92 21.31 7.46
N SER A 56 -1.11 22.28 7.04
CA SER A 56 -1.56 23.31 6.11
C SER A 56 -2.27 22.65 4.94
N ALA A 57 -3.48 23.12 4.65
CA ALA A 57 -4.34 22.52 3.64
C ALA A 57 -3.71 22.78 2.27
N LYS A 58 -2.76 21.90 1.86
CA LYS A 58 -2.16 21.98 0.53
C LYS A 58 -3.28 22.09 -0.49
N THR A 59 -3.18 23.10 -1.33
CA THR A 59 -4.18 23.37 -2.36
C THR A 59 -4.33 22.13 -3.26
N ARG A 60 -5.47 21.99 -3.94
CA ARG A 60 -5.71 20.86 -4.84
C ARG A 60 -4.63 20.79 -5.93
N GLU A 61 -4.13 21.96 -6.31
CA GLU A 61 -3.09 22.24 -7.29
C GLU A 61 -1.73 21.79 -6.77
N GLU A 62 -1.34 22.16 -5.54
CA GLU A 62 -0.12 21.65 -4.90
C GLU A 62 -0.12 20.13 -4.76
N LYS A 63 -1.26 19.55 -4.39
CA LYS A 63 -1.41 18.08 -4.33
C LYS A 63 -1.27 17.45 -5.70
N ARG A 64 -1.69 18.13 -6.77
CA ARG A 64 -1.55 17.65 -8.14
C ARG A 64 -0.11 17.80 -8.62
N PHE A 65 0.52 18.91 -8.30
CA PHE A 65 1.91 19.22 -8.59
C PHE A 65 2.84 18.18 -7.95
N GLY A 66 2.72 17.94 -6.64
CA GLY A 66 3.52 16.96 -5.92
C GLY A 66 3.29 15.49 -6.31
N ARG A 67 2.31 15.19 -7.18
CA ARG A 67 2.21 13.85 -7.80
C ARG A 67 3.19 13.67 -8.96
N TYR A 68 3.51 14.75 -9.68
CA TYR A 68 4.38 14.77 -10.84
C TYR A 68 5.83 15.07 -10.45
N ASP A 69 6.05 16.07 -9.60
CA ASP A 69 7.37 16.42 -9.07
C ASP A 69 7.88 15.31 -8.12
N LYS A 70 8.79 14.46 -8.62
CA LYS A 70 9.29 13.29 -7.90
C LYS A 70 10.51 13.62 -7.06
N ASP A 71 11.35 14.50 -7.56
CA ASP A 71 12.57 14.93 -6.88
C ASP A 71 12.34 16.08 -5.89
N ARG A 72 11.13 16.67 -5.89
CA ARG A 72 10.68 17.76 -5.02
C ARG A 72 11.49 19.03 -5.23
N ASN A 73 11.91 19.28 -6.46
CA ASN A 73 12.70 20.45 -6.81
C ASN A 73 11.82 21.70 -7.09
N GLY A 74 10.49 21.58 -7.02
CA GLY A 74 9.57 22.68 -7.26
C GLY A 74 9.32 22.98 -8.74
N GLN A 75 9.79 22.13 -9.65
CA GLN A 75 9.56 22.16 -11.09
C GLN A 75 9.09 20.77 -11.56
N ILE A 76 8.43 20.71 -12.72
CA ILE A 76 8.07 19.43 -13.34
C ILE A 76 8.79 19.36 -14.66
N THR A 77 9.76 18.45 -14.75
CA THR A 77 10.46 18.17 -16.00
C THR A 77 9.53 17.44 -16.99
N ARG A 78 9.86 17.50 -18.28
CA ARG A 78 9.12 16.78 -19.32
C ARG A 78 9.10 15.28 -19.02
N GLU A 79 10.24 14.76 -18.56
CA GLU A 79 10.46 13.36 -18.25
C GLU A 79 9.52 12.90 -17.14
N GLU A 80 9.42 13.68 -16.05
CA GLU A 80 8.52 13.46 -14.91
C GLU A 80 7.05 13.53 -15.32
N TYR A 81 6.69 14.52 -16.14
CA TYR A 81 5.34 14.62 -16.68
C TYR A 81 4.95 13.37 -17.47
N LEU A 82 5.88 12.86 -18.29
CA LEU A 82 5.68 11.69 -19.15
C LEU A 82 5.79 10.35 -18.42
N VAL A 83 6.33 10.26 -17.20
CA VAL A 83 6.41 8.99 -16.44
C VAL A 83 5.03 8.32 -16.34
N SER A 84 4.00 9.11 -16.03
CA SER A 84 2.63 8.60 -15.93
C SER A 84 2.12 7.98 -17.23
N ARG A 85 2.47 8.57 -18.38
CA ARG A 85 2.10 8.11 -19.72
C ARG A 85 2.88 6.88 -20.12
N ARG A 86 4.20 6.85 -19.88
CA ARG A 86 5.05 5.68 -20.13
C ARG A 86 4.58 4.46 -19.34
N LYS A 87 4.21 4.63 -18.07
CA LYS A 87 3.66 3.54 -17.25
C LYS A 87 2.32 3.03 -17.77
N ALA A 88 1.46 3.92 -18.26
CA ALA A 88 0.19 3.51 -18.87
C ALA A 88 0.40 2.78 -20.20
N TYR A 89 1.35 3.25 -21.00
CA TYR A 89 1.75 2.64 -22.26
C TYR A 89 2.26 1.21 -22.07
N ALA A 90 3.27 1.05 -21.19
CA ALA A 90 3.85 -0.26 -20.86
C ALA A 90 2.88 -1.22 -20.16
N LYS A 91 1.69 -0.74 -19.76
CA LYS A 91 0.62 -1.58 -19.22
C LYS A 91 -0.31 -2.10 -20.32
N LEU A 92 -0.41 -1.37 -21.44
CA LEU A 92 -1.22 -1.75 -22.58
C LEU A 92 -0.42 -2.58 -23.57
N ASP A 93 0.85 -2.23 -23.77
CA ASP A 93 1.84 -2.96 -24.57
C ASP A 93 2.22 -4.24 -23.82
N THR A 94 1.60 -5.35 -24.22
CA THR A 94 1.75 -6.66 -23.58
C THR A 94 2.81 -7.51 -24.26
N ASP A 95 3.07 -7.27 -25.54
CA ASP A 95 4.08 -7.99 -26.32
C ASP A 95 5.48 -7.34 -26.22
N GLY A 96 5.57 -6.10 -25.78
CA GLY A 96 6.81 -5.36 -25.55
C GLY A 96 7.44 -4.83 -26.84
N ASP A 97 6.67 -4.69 -27.92
CA ASP A 97 7.17 -4.25 -29.23
C ASP A 97 7.34 -2.72 -29.33
N GLY A 98 6.90 -1.98 -28.31
CA GLY A 98 6.99 -0.52 -28.28
C GLY A 98 5.98 0.16 -29.20
N ARG A 99 4.94 -0.55 -29.64
CA ARG A 99 3.75 -0.09 -30.37
C ARG A 99 2.50 -0.52 -29.58
N LEU A 100 1.35 -0.03 -29.99
CA LEU A 100 0.07 -0.51 -29.45
C LEU A 100 -0.74 -1.00 -30.63
N SER A 101 -0.96 -2.31 -30.66
CA SER A 101 -1.93 -2.90 -31.57
C SER A 101 -3.35 -2.43 -31.22
N PHE A 102 -4.29 -2.58 -32.16
CA PHE A 102 -5.69 -2.21 -31.91
C PHE A 102 -6.28 -3.01 -30.75
N ASP A 103 -5.95 -4.30 -30.66
CA ASP A 103 -6.46 -5.19 -29.62
C ASP A 103 -5.95 -4.81 -28.23
N GLU A 104 -4.68 -4.42 -28.12
CA GLU A 104 -4.09 -3.94 -26.86
C GLU A 104 -4.68 -2.59 -26.44
N TRP A 105 -4.84 -1.67 -27.40
CA TRP A 105 -5.48 -0.39 -27.13
C TRP A 105 -6.95 -0.55 -26.70
N ALA A 106 -7.66 -1.47 -27.36
CA ALA A 106 -9.06 -1.78 -27.08
C ALA A 106 -9.25 -2.79 -25.94
N ALA A 107 -8.19 -3.30 -25.31
CA ALA A 107 -8.26 -4.38 -24.32
C ALA A 107 -9.29 -4.11 -23.20
N LYS A 108 -9.36 -2.88 -22.71
CA LYS A 108 -10.36 -2.48 -21.70
C LYS A 108 -11.79 -2.47 -22.24
N THR A 109 -11.97 -2.05 -23.50
CA THR A 109 -13.27 -2.04 -24.17
C THR A 109 -13.72 -3.47 -24.45
N ASN A 110 -12.82 -4.31 -24.94
CA ASN A 110 -13.05 -5.74 -25.17
C ASN A 110 -13.42 -6.45 -23.86
N GLY A 111 -12.69 -6.18 -22.77
CA GLY A 111 -13.02 -6.73 -21.45
C GLY A 111 -14.40 -6.29 -20.94
N LYS A 112 -14.79 -5.03 -21.16
CA LYS A 112 -16.14 -4.56 -20.83
C LYS A 112 -17.21 -5.22 -21.68
N PHE A 113 -16.98 -5.35 -22.98
CA PHE A 113 -17.88 -6.03 -23.89
C PHE A 113 -18.09 -7.47 -23.44
N ALA A 114 -17.01 -8.22 -23.21
CA ALA A 114 -17.09 -9.61 -22.74
C ALA A 114 -17.73 -9.77 -21.36
N THR A 115 -17.72 -8.72 -20.53
CA THR A 115 -18.43 -8.72 -19.24
C THR A 115 -19.93 -8.42 -19.43
N ALA A 116 -20.29 -7.64 -20.45
CA ALA A 116 -21.67 -7.25 -20.73
C ALA A 116 -22.43 -8.29 -21.56
N ASP A 117 -21.76 -8.93 -22.53
CA ASP A 117 -22.26 -10.03 -23.36
C ASP A 117 -22.30 -11.32 -22.54
N ALA A 118 -23.41 -11.56 -21.84
CA ALA A 118 -23.56 -12.67 -20.92
C ALA A 118 -23.80 -13.98 -21.66
N ASP A 119 -24.45 -13.91 -22.83
CA ASP A 119 -24.77 -15.08 -23.66
C ASP A 119 -23.66 -15.43 -24.67
N LYS A 120 -22.63 -14.59 -24.78
CA LYS A 120 -21.48 -14.75 -25.70
C LYS A 120 -21.92 -14.79 -27.17
N SER A 121 -23.00 -14.09 -27.51
CA SER A 121 -23.51 -14.02 -28.87
C SER A 121 -22.64 -13.14 -29.79
N GLY A 122 -21.73 -12.34 -29.22
CA GLY A 122 -20.96 -11.35 -29.97
C GLY A 122 -21.78 -10.10 -30.33
N THR A 123 -23.00 -9.98 -29.80
CA THR A 123 -23.86 -8.79 -29.90
C THR A 123 -24.46 -8.49 -28.55
N MET A 124 -24.57 -7.21 -28.17
CA MET A 124 -25.20 -6.84 -26.90
C MET A 124 -26.67 -6.46 -27.12
N SER A 125 -27.56 -7.10 -26.39
CA SER A 125 -28.96 -6.67 -26.29
C SER A 125 -29.07 -5.37 -25.48
N ALA A 126 -30.21 -4.67 -25.59
CA ALA A 126 -30.46 -3.46 -24.80
C ALA A 126 -30.37 -3.70 -23.28
N ALA A 127 -30.76 -4.90 -22.83
CA ALA A 127 -30.67 -5.31 -21.43
C ALA A 127 -29.22 -5.47 -20.98
N GLU A 128 -28.37 -6.08 -21.81
CA GLU A 128 -26.94 -6.27 -21.53
C GLU A 128 -26.17 -4.94 -21.58
N PHE A 129 -26.47 -4.08 -22.54
CA PHE A 129 -25.84 -2.76 -22.62
C PHE A 129 -26.11 -1.91 -21.37
N ALA A 130 -27.32 -2.01 -20.80
CA ALA A 130 -27.68 -1.30 -19.57
C ALA A 130 -26.78 -1.68 -18.37
N THR A 131 -26.21 -2.88 -18.36
CA THR A 131 -25.27 -3.32 -17.30
C THR A 131 -23.92 -2.61 -17.36
N THR A 132 -23.55 -2.04 -18.52
CA THR A 132 -22.30 -1.28 -18.70
C THR A 132 -22.41 0.16 -18.16
N ALA A 133 -23.60 0.59 -17.74
CA ALA A 133 -23.84 1.94 -17.25
C ALA A 133 -22.95 2.29 -16.05
N VAL A 134 -22.36 3.49 -16.07
CA VAL A 134 -21.52 3.99 -14.97
C VAL A 134 -22.41 4.30 -13.77
N LYS A 135 -22.50 3.37 -12.81
CA LYS A 135 -23.19 3.61 -11.55
C LYS A 135 -22.39 4.58 -10.69
N ARG A 136 -22.79 5.85 -10.67
CA ARG A 136 -22.18 6.87 -9.82
C ARG A 136 -22.67 6.69 -8.38
N LYS A 137 -21.74 6.52 -7.43
CA LYS A 137 -22.07 6.56 -6.00
C LYS A 137 -22.50 8.01 -5.65
N PRO A 138 -23.59 8.21 -4.89
CA PRO A 138 -23.95 9.55 -4.43
C PRO A 138 -22.82 10.14 -3.59
N ALA A 139 -22.61 11.46 -3.70
CA ALA A 139 -21.63 12.16 -2.90
C ALA A 139 -21.93 11.91 -1.41
N ARG A 140 -20.90 11.54 -0.64
CA ARG A 140 -21.05 11.34 0.80
C ARG A 140 -21.39 12.71 1.41
N ALA A 141 -22.52 12.78 2.13
CA ALA A 141 -22.91 13.98 2.85
C ALA A 141 -21.76 14.42 3.78
N VAL A 142 -21.29 15.65 3.59
CA VAL A 142 -20.25 16.24 4.43
C VAL A 142 -20.91 16.67 5.74
N LYS A 143 -20.53 16.03 6.85
CA LYS A 143 -20.93 16.48 8.20
C LYS A 143 -19.98 17.61 8.61
N CYS A 144 -20.12 18.79 8.02
CA CYS A 144 -19.50 19.98 8.58
C CYS A 144 -20.46 20.58 9.62
N PRO A 145 -20.00 20.87 10.85
CA PRO A 145 -20.74 21.76 11.73
C PRO A 145 -20.85 23.14 11.06
N PRO A 146 -21.97 23.87 11.23
CA PRO A 146 -22.09 25.22 10.70
C PRO A 146 -21.00 26.07 11.33
N ALA A 147 -20.28 26.85 10.50
CA ALA A 147 -19.31 27.81 10.98
C ALA A 147 -20.00 28.73 12.00
N ALA A 148 -19.47 28.76 13.23
CA ALA A 148 -19.97 29.66 14.26
C ALA A 148 -19.93 31.08 13.71
N ALA A 149 -21.09 31.73 13.68
CA ALA A 149 -21.20 33.13 13.33
C ALA A 149 -20.23 33.91 14.22
N THR A 150 -19.29 34.62 13.61
CA THR A 150 -18.48 35.63 14.30
C THR A 150 -19.44 36.65 14.86
N ALA A 151 -19.71 36.54 16.16
CA ALA A 151 -20.38 37.56 16.94
C ALA A 151 -19.54 38.83 16.83
N GLU A 152 -20.22 39.91 16.47
CA GLU A 152 -19.72 41.26 16.63
C GLU A 152 -19.35 41.51 18.09
N GLU A 153 -18.24 42.20 18.32
CA GLU A 153 -18.00 42.96 19.55
C GLU A 153 -16.94 44.02 19.26
N GLY A 154 -17.33 45.30 19.33
CA GLY A 154 -16.45 46.46 19.37
C GLY A 154 -16.85 47.63 18.49
#